data_AF-A0A2V5KBU8-F1
#
_entry.id   AF-A0A2V5KBU8-F1
#
_cell.length_a   1.000
_cell.length_b   1.000
_cell.length_c   1.000
_cell.angle_alpha   90.00
_cell.angle_beta   90.00
_cell.angle_gamma   90.00
#
_symmetry.space_group_name_H-M   'P 1'
#
loop_
_entity.id
_entity.type
_entity.pdbx_description
1 polymer ?
#
loop_
_entity_poly.entity_id
_entity_poly.type
_entity_poly.pdbx_seq_one_letter_code
_entity_poly.pdbx_strand_id
1 'polypeptide(L)' 'MKGDASNADLVSDLMRDVDRTLLRENLKLTPEQRLAKFASFMRFVAELRRAGENARRRVKAKT' A
#
# COMPACT_ATOMS: atom_id res chain seq x y z
N MET A 1 -33.06 -19.10 -8.87
CA MET A 1 -31.58 -19.00 -8.79
C MET A 1 -31.15 -17.94 -9.79
N LYS A 2 -30.86 -16.72 -9.34
CA LYS A 2 -30.46 -15.59 -10.22
C LYS A 2 -29.59 -14.53 -9.50
N GLY A 3 -29.22 -14.75 -8.24
CA GLY A 3 -28.55 -13.74 -7.40
C GLY A 3 -27.04 -13.96 -7.24
N ASP A 4 -26.57 -15.14 -7.61
CA ASP A 4 -25.21 -15.64 -7.50
C ASP A 4 -24.38 -15.27 -8.73
N ALA A 5 -24.94 -15.46 -9.93
CA ALA A 5 -24.33 -14.99 -11.17
C ALA A 5 -24.24 -13.44 -11.23
N SER A 6 -25.29 -12.74 -10.78
CA SER A 6 -25.32 -11.26 -10.81
C SER A 6 -24.26 -10.62 -9.92
N ASN A 7 -23.92 -11.27 -8.79
CA ASN A 7 -22.89 -10.76 -7.88
C ASN A 7 -21.48 -11.02 -8.40
N ALA A 8 -21.26 -12.15 -9.07
CA ALA A 8 -19.97 -12.43 -9.73
C ALA A 8 -19.68 -11.42 -10.86
N ASP A 9 -20.71 -11.09 -11.65
CA ASP A 9 -20.61 -10.09 -12.71
C ASP A 9 -20.30 -8.70 -12.13
N LEU A 10 -21.01 -8.31 -11.06
CA LEU A 10 -20.76 -7.04 -10.36
C LEU A 10 -19.33 -6.95 -9.81
N VAL A 11 -18.82 -8.01 -9.17
CA VAL A 11 -17.44 -8.04 -8.66
C VAL A 11 -16.44 -7.93 -9.81
N SER A 12 -16.65 -8.66 -10.91
CA SER A 12 -15.79 -8.61 -12.09
C SER A 12 -15.69 -7.20 -12.68
N ASP A 13 -16.82 -6.49 -12.77
CA ASP A 13 -16.86 -5.13 -13.28
C ASP A 13 -16.14 -4.14 -12.35
N LEU A 14 -16.37 -4.22 -11.04
CA LEU A 14 -15.65 -3.39 -10.06
C LEU A 14 -14.14 -3.67 -10.04
N MET A 15 -13.72 -4.91 -10.30
CA MET A 15 -12.31 -5.29 -10.36
C MET A 15 -11.54 -4.67 -11.54
N ARG A 16 -12.23 -4.10 -12.55
CA ARG A 16 -11.57 -3.39 -13.67
C ARG A 16 -10.88 -2.11 -13.21
N ASP A 17 -11.46 -1.43 -12.23
CA ASP A 17 -10.97 -0.13 -11.74
C ASP A 17 -9.98 -0.27 -10.57
N VAL A 18 -9.70 -1.51 -10.14
CA VAL A 18 -8.74 -1.79 -9.06
C VAL A 18 -7.39 -2.16 -9.66
N ASP A 19 -6.36 -1.37 -9.39
CA ASP A 19 -4.98 -1.79 -9.66
C ASP A 19 -4.57 -2.90 -8.69
N ARG A 20 -4.46 -4.12 -9.25
CA ARG A 20 -4.10 -5.33 -8.51
C ARG A 20 -2.62 -5.68 -8.61
N THR A 21 -1.79 -4.83 -9.22
CA THR A 21 -0.36 -5.10 -9.43
C THR A 21 0.34 -5.37 -8.10
N LEU A 22 0.20 -4.47 -7.12
CA LEU A 22 0.81 -4.65 -5.80
C LEU A 22 0.24 -5.84 -5.02
N LEU A 23 -1.05 -6.12 -5.17
CA LEU A 23 -1.68 -7.29 -4.55
C LEU A 23 -1.09 -8.58 -5.09
N ARG A 24 -0.97 -8.71 -6.42
CA ARG A 24 -0.37 -9.88 -7.07
C ARG A 24 1.09 -10.06 -6.68
N GLU A 25 1.89 -9.00 -6.66
CA GLU A 25 3.29 -9.08 -6.23
C GLU A 25 3.43 -9.52 -4.77
N ASN A 26 2.53 -9.07 -3.88
CA ASN A 26 2.56 -9.53 -2.49
C ASN A 26 2.09 -10.98 -2.31
N LEU A 27 1.15 -11.45 -3.14
CA LEU A 27 0.67 -12.85 -3.08
C LEU A 27 1.71 -13.87 -3.57
N LYS A 28 2.70 -13.44 -4.36
CA LYS A 28 3.88 -14.27 -4.73
C LYS A 28 4.82 -14.54 -3.55
N LEU A 29 4.74 -13.75 -2.47
CA LEU A 29 5.62 -13.84 -1.32
C LEU A 29 5.05 -14.76 -0.24
N THR A 30 5.93 -15.46 0.49
CA THR A 30 5.53 -16.18 1.71
C THR A 30 5.06 -15.20 2.79
N PRO A 31 4.28 -15.65 3.80
CA PRO A 31 3.88 -14.81 4.92
C PRO A 31 5.06 -14.08 5.60
N GLU A 32 6.19 -14.77 5.79
CA GLU A 32 7.40 -14.22 6.42
C GLU A 32 8.03 -13.14 5.55
N GLN A 33 8.10 -13.36 4.24
CA GLN A 33 8.59 -12.38 3.29
C GLN A 33 7.71 -11.13 3.24
N ARG A 34 6.37 -11.29 3.30
CA ARG A 34 5.45 -10.15 3.40
C ARG A 34 5.68 -9.35 4.67
N LEU A 35 5.87 -10.02 5.81
CA LEU A 35 6.15 -9.36 7.08
C LEU A 35 7.48 -8.60 7.04
N ALA A 36 8.53 -9.20 6.49
CA ALA A 36 9.83 -8.55 6.33
C ALA A 36 9.75 -7.31 5.41
N LYS A 37 9.04 -7.43 4.29
CA LYS A 37 8.77 -6.32 3.35
C LYS A 37 8.02 -5.18 4.05
N PHE A 38 6.99 -5.49 4.83
CA PHE A 38 6.23 -4.50 5.59
C PHE A 38 7.10 -3.78 6.64
N ALA A 39 7.89 -4.53 7.41
CA ALA A 39 8.79 -3.95 8.41
C ALA A 39 9.83 -3.01 7.76
N SER A 40 10.36 -3.39 6.60
CA SER A 40 11.27 -2.53 5.82
C SER A 40 10.60 -1.24 5.36
N PHE A 41 9.38 -1.36 4.81
CA PHE A 41 8.60 -0.20 4.39
C PHE A 41 8.29 0.75 5.56
N MET A 42 7.91 0.23 6.72
CA MET A 42 7.65 1.05 7.91
C MET A 42 8.89 1.81 8.40
N ARG A 43 10.08 1.20 8.35
CA ARG A 43 11.34 1.90 8.65
C ARG A 43 11.58 3.05 7.67
N PHE A 44 11.38 2.80 6.37
CA PHE A 44 11.51 3.84 5.35
C PHE A 44 10.53 5.02 5.59
N VAL A 45 9.27 4.73 5.90
CA VAL A 45 8.26 5.76 6.21
C VAL A 45 8.66 6.59 7.43
N ALA A 46 9.15 5.94 8.49
CA ALA A 46 9.61 6.63 9.69
C ALA A 46 10.77 7.60 9.37
N GLU A 47 11.74 7.14 8.58
CA GLU A 47 12.87 7.96 8.15
C GLU A 47 12.44 9.15 7.27
N LEU A 48 11.53 8.92 6.32
CA LEU A 48 10.99 9.97 5.47
C LEU A 48 10.27 11.05 6.28
N ARG A 49 9.49 10.65 7.30
CA ARG A 49 8.81 11.58 8.22
C ARG A 49 9.83 12.42 9.00
N ARG A 50 10.83 11.77 9.60
CA ARG A 50 11.90 12.44 10.35
C ARG A 50 12.64 13.45 9.49
N ALA A 51 13.00 13.08 8.26
CA ALA A 51 13.65 13.97 7.31
C ALA A 51 12.77 15.19 6.97
N GLY A 52 11.48 14.97 6.73
CA GLY A 52 10.53 16.05 6.47
C GLY A 52 10.36 17.01 7.64
N GLU A 53 10.31 16.50 8.87
CA GLU A 53 10.29 17.35 10.08
C GLU A 53 11.55 18.20 10.22
N ASN A 54 12.72 17.60 10.01
CA ASN A 54 13.99 18.31 10.07
C ASN A 54 14.08 19.40 9.00
N ALA A 55 13.62 19.12 7.78
CA ALA A 55 13.55 20.11 6.72
C ALA A 55 12.70 21.32 7.12
N ARG A 56 11.49 21.10 7.66
CA ARG A 56 10.61 22.18 8.14
C ARG A 56 11.22 22.98 9.30
N ARG A 57 11.87 22.31 10.26
CA ARG A 57 12.57 22.99 11.36
C ARG A 57 13.69 23.91 10.85
N ARG A 58 14.48 23.43 9.89
CA ARG A 58 15.57 24.23 9.28
C ARG A 58 15.04 25.47 8.56
N VAL A 59 13.91 25.35 7.86
CA VAL A 59 13.24 26.50 7.23
C VAL A 59 12.81 27.52 8.29
N LYS A 60 12.14 27.05 9.36
CA LYS A 60 11.69 27.93 10.45
C LYS A 60 12.85 28.64 11.18
N ALA A 61 13.97 27.95 11.40
CA ALA A 61 15.14 28.53 12.09
C ALA A 61 15.88 29.59 11.26
N LYS A 62 15.61 29.68 9.95
CA LYS A 62 16.21 30.67 9.05
C LYS A 62 15.36 31.96 8.91
N THR A 63 14.12 31.94 9.41
CA THR A 63 13.18 33.07 9.38
C THR A 63 13.20 33.76 10.74
#